data_AF-A0A7W0K509-F1
#
_entry.id   AF-A0A7W0K509-F1
#
_cell.length_a   1.000
_cell.length_b   1.000
_cell.length_c   1.000
_cell.angle_alpha   90.00
_cell.angle_beta   90.00
_cell.angle_gamma   90.00
#
_symmetry.space_group_name_H-M   'P 1'
#
loop_
_entity.id
_entity.type
_entity.pdbx_description
1 polymer ?
#
loop_
_entity_poly.entity_id
_entity_poly.type
_entity_poly.pdbx_seq_one_letter_code
_entity_poly.pdbx_strand_id
1 'polypeptide(L)' 'MDDGGVSGEAEPPAELRGRSVVLVPVTAVHVPALRRLLLTPEVRQRWGDEAASPDWPFDDPSATRFAVVVDGQ' A
#
# COMPACT_ATOMS: atom_id res chain seq x y z
N MET A 1 37.51 6.39 -21.22
CA MET A 1 36.80 7.64 -20.90
C MET A 1 35.47 7.22 -20.32
N ASP A 2 35.39 7.45 -19.02
CA ASP A 2 34.25 7.57 -18.11
C ASP A 2 33.17 6.48 -18.05
N ASP A 3 33.29 5.75 -16.94
CA ASP A 3 32.26 5.05 -16.17
C ASP A 3 31.13 6.05 -15.79
N GLY A 4 30.01 5.98 -16.50
CA GLY A 4 28.81 6.76 -16.19
C GLY A 4 27.96 6.04 -15.16
N GLY A 5 28.37 6.10 -13.88
CA GLY A 5 27.61 5.57 -12.75
C GLY A 5 26.22 6.19 -12.67
N VAL A 6 25.19 5.39 -12.94
CA VAL A 6 23.85 5.67 -12.43
C VAL A 6 23.87 5.24 -10.97
N SER A 7 24.29 6.15 -10.09
CA SER A 7 23.99 6.08 -8.67
C SER A 7 22.48 6.24 -8.50
N GLY A 8 21.74 5.18 -8.76
CA GLY A 8 20.41 5.00 -8.20
C GLY A 8 20.61 4.76 -6.71
N GLU A 9 20.78 5.82 -5.94
CA GLU A 9 20.66 5.74 -4.49
C GLU A 9 19.21 5.31 -4.24
N ALA A 10 19.01 4.01 -4.06
CA ALA A 10 17.71 3.45 -3.74
C ALA A 10 17.21 4.22 -2.53
N GLU A 11 16.10 4.94 -2.66
CA GLU A 11 15.49 5.60 -1.51
C GLU A 11 15.42 4.57 -0.38
N PRO A 12 15.92 4.91 0.83
CA PRO A 12 15.87 3.97 1.94
C PRO A 12 14.42 3.50 2.09
N PRO A 13 14.20 2.19 2.32
CA PRO A 13 12.85 1.66 2.37
C PRO A 13 12.02 2.47 3.36
N ALA A 14 10.83 2.91 2.93
CA ALA A 14 9.92 3.69 3.77
C ALA A 14 9.72 2.97 5.10
N GLU A 15 10.22 3.57 6.18
CA GLU A 15 10.21 2.97 7.52
C GLU A 15 8.94 3.37 8.25
N LEU A 16 8.15 2.37 8.67
CA LEU A 16 7.04 2.59 9.60
C LEU A 16 7.60 2.73 11.02
N ARG A 17 7.33 3.88 11.65
CA ARG A 17 7.80 4.20 13.01
C ARG A 17 6.61 4.33 13.96
N GLY A 18 6.65 3.59 15.07
CA GLY A 18 5.63 3.60 16.12
C GLY A 18 6.02 2.66 17.26
N ARG A 19 5.24 2.61 18.34
CA ARG A 19 5.40 1.61 19.42
C ARG A 19 5.05 0.21 18.94
N SER A 20 4.09 0.09 18.02
CA SER A 20 3.73 -1.19 17.38
C SER A 20 3.25 -1.00 15.94
N VAL A 21 3.47 -2.05 15.14
CA VAL A 21 2.88 -2.25 13.81
C VAL A 21 1.97 -3.46 13.89
N VAL A 22 0.69 -3.31 13.54
CA VAL A 22 -0.32 -4.36 13.71
C VAL A 22 -1.00 -4.64 12.38
N LEU A 23 -1.27 -5.93 12.12
CA LEU A 23 -2.12 -6.37 11.01
C LEU A 23 -3.56 -6.52 11.52
N VAL A 24 -4.49 -5.79 10.92
CA VAL A 24 -5.92 -5.88 11.24
C VAL A 24 -6.70 -6.30 9.99
N PRO A 25 -7.72 -7.18 10.10
CA PRO A 25 -8.56 -7.51 8.95
C PRO A 25 -9.14 -6.24 8.31
N VAL A 26 -9.16 -6.19 6.98
CA VAL A 26 -9.76 -5.06 6.26
C VAL A 26 -11.26 -5.04 6.55
N THR A 27 -11.76 -3.87 6.95
CA THR A 27 -13.19 -3.59 7.14
C THR A 27 -13.57 -2.38 6.30
N ALA A 28 -14.87 -2.10 6.19
CA ALA A 28 -15.38 -0.96 5.45
C ALA A 28 -14.76 0.39 5.88
N VAL A 29 -14.34 0.52 7.15
CA VAL A 29 -13.71 1.73 7.69
C VAL A 29 -12.36 2.04 7.02
N HIS A 30 -11.63 1.01 6.56
CA HIS A 30 -10.33 1.19 5.93
C HIS A 30 -10.44 1.59 4.44
N VAL A 31 -11.58 1.34 3.79
CA VAL A 31 -11.75 1.51 2.33
C VAL A 31 -11.41 2.92 1.84
N PRO A 32 -11.84 4.03 2.50
CA PRO A 32 -11.49 5.36 2.04
C PRO A 32 -9.98 5.64 2.04
N ALA A 33 -9.25 5.17 3.04
CA ALA A 33 -7.80 5.34 3.12
C ALA A 33 -7.08 4.47 2.07
N LEU A 34 -7.51 3.21 1.94
CA LEU A 34 -6.97 2.29 0.95
C LEU A 34 -7.18 2.78 -0.50
N ARG A 35 -8.34 3.37 -0.80
CA ARG A 35 -8.60 4.00 -2.11
C ARG A 35 -7.67 5.18 -2.37
N ARG A 36 -7.33 5.98 -1.36
CA ARG A 36 -6.35 7.06 -1.51
C ARG A 36 -4.96 6.51 -1.85
N LEU A 37 -4.56 5.39 -1.23
CA LEU A 37 -3.30 4.73 -1.54
C LEU A 37 -3.26 4.19 -2.97
N LEU A 38 -4.34 3.57 -3.45
CA LEU A 38 -4.42 3.09 -4.84
C LEU A 38 -4.29 4.20 -5.89
N LEU A 39 -4.60 5.45 -5.51
CA LEU A 39 -4.47 6.60 -6.39
C LEU A 39 -3.05 7.19 -6.42
N THR A 40 -2.13 6.77 -5.55
CA THR A 40 -0.75 7.25 -5.63
C THR A 40 -0.07 6.71 -6.88
N PRO A 41 0.80 7.48 -7.56
CA PRO A 41 1.40 7.07 -8.82
C PRO A 41 2.10 5.71 -8.76
N GLU A 42 2.84 5.46 -7.68
CA GLU A 42 3.67 4.27 -7.48
C GLU A 42 2.81 3.03 -7.29
N VAL A 43 1.72 3.15 -6.52
CA VAL A 43 0.78 2.04 -6.29
C VAL A 43 -0.04 1.79 -7.55
N ARG A 44 -0.57 2.85 -8.17
CA ARG A 44 -1.35 2.75 -9.43
C ARG A 44 -0.53 2.15 -10.57
N GLN A 45 0.75 2.51 -10.69
CA GLN A 45 1.63 1.93 -11.71
C GLN A 45 1.75 0.41 -11.57
N ARG A 46 1.73 -0.10 -10.33
CA ARG A 46 1.92 -1.52 -10.05
C ARG A 46 0.62 -2.33 -9.98
N TRP A 47 -0.47 -1.72 -9.51
CA TRP A 47 -1.75 -2.40 -9.26
C TRP A 47 -2.86 -2.01 -10.25
N GLY A 48 -2.58 -1.06 -11.14
CA GLY A 48 -3.55 -0.60 -12.13
C GLY A 48 -4.71 0.17 -11.49
N ASP A 49 -5.93 -0.13 -11.92
CA ASP A 49 -7.15 0.60 -11.53
C ASP A 49 -8.05 -0.21 -10.60
N GLU A 50 -7.48 -0.99 -9.67
CA GLU A 50 -8.25 -1.74 -8.66
C GLU A 50 -9.25 -0.86 -7.90
N ALA A 51 -8.97 0.44 -7.75
CA ALA A 51 -9.83 1.39 -7.05
C ALA A 51 -11.16 1.64 -7.76
N ALA A 52 -11.23 1.36 -9.06
CA ALA A 52 -12.44 1.48 -9.87
C ALA A 52 -13.41 0.31 -9.67
N SER A 53 -12.94 -0.81 -9.09
CA SER A 53 -13.82 -1.93 -8.76
C SER A 53 -14.76 -1.56 -7.60
N PRO A 54 -16.09 -1.73 -7.76
CA PRO A 54 -17.05 -1.44 -6.71
C PRO A 54 -16.93 -2.42 -5.53
N ASP A 55 -16.55 -3.67 -5.82
CA ASP A 55 -16.51 -4.75 -4.83
C ASP A 55 -15.17 -4.87 -4.12
N TRP A 56 -14.14 -4.16 -4.60
CA TRP A 56 -12.84 -4.11 -3.94
C TRP A 56 -12.92 -3.34 -2.60
N PRO A 57 -12.29 -3.83 -1.50
CA PRO A 57 -11.39 -4.98 -1.38
C PRO A 57 -12.09 -6.23 -0.80
N PHE A 58 -13.31 -6.55 -1.20
CA PHE A 58 -14.08 -7.72 -0.75
C PHE A 58 -14.52 -8.65 -1.89
N ASP A 59 -13.96 -8.44 -3.07
CA ASP A 59 -14.21 -9.14 -4.34
C ASP A 59 -13.82 -10.63 -4.34
N ASP A 60 -12.94 -11.06 -3.44
CA ASP A 60 -12.58 -12.46 -3.26
C ASP A 60 -12.98 -12.96 -1.85
N PRO A 61 -14.04 -13.78 -1.73
CA PRO A 61 -14.48 -14.31 -0.43
C PRO A 61 -13.56 -15.40 0.13
N SER A 62 -12.65 -15.96 -0.67
CA SER A 62 -11.67 -16.95 -0.21
C SER A 62 -10.41 -16.31 0.38
N ALA A 63 -10.19 -15.01 0.12
CA ALA A 63 -9.04 -14.27 0.60
C ALA A 63 -9.39 -13.44 1.86
N THR A 64 -8.46 -13.40 2.82
CA THR A 64 -8.50 -12.43 3.93
C THR A 64 -7.45 -11.36 3.72
N ARG A 65 -7.90 -10.12 3.52
CA ARG A 65 -7.01 -8.96 3.37
C ARG A 65 -6.78 -8.29 4.73
N PHE A 66 -5.56 -7.82 4.95
CA PHE A 66 -5.17 -7.11 6.17
C PHE A 66 -4.69 -5.70 5.85
N ALA A 67 -5.04 -4.74 6.70
CA ALA A 67 -4.44 -3.41 6.73
C ALA A 67 -3.32 -3.37 7.76
N VAL A 68 -2.28 -2.59 7.46
CA VAL A 68 -1.18 -2.29 8.39
C VAL A 68 -1.52 -0.98 9.11
N VAL A 69 -1.62 -1.05 10.44
CA VAL A 69 -1.87 0.12 11.31
C VAL A 69 -0.68 0.35 12.22
N VAL A 70 -0.39 1.62 12.51
CA VAL A 70 0.71 2.03 13.39
C VAL A 70 0.11 2.56 14.68
N ASP A 71 0.52 2.00 15.82
CA ASP A 71 -0.02 2.36 17.14
C ASP A 71 -1.55 2.22 17.26
N GLY A 72 -2.15 1.35 16.44
CA GLY A 72 -3.59 1.10 16.39
C GLY A 72 -4.38 2.12 15.56
N GLN A 73 -3.71 2.93 14.74
CA GLN A 73 -4.29 3.95 13.87
C GLN A 73 -4.02 3.69 12.38
#